data_AF-A0A1Q3DUV0-F1
#
_entry.id   AF-A0A1Q3DUV0-F1
#
_cell.length_a   1.000
_cell.length_b   1.000
_cell.length_c   1.000
_cell.angle_alpha   90.00
_cell.angle_beta   90.00
_cell.angle_gamma   90.00
#
_symmetry.space_group_name_H-M   'P 1'
#
loop_
_entity.id
_entity.type
_entity.pdbx_description
1 polymer ?
#
loop_
_entity_poly.entity_id
_entity_poly.type
_entity_poly.pdbx_seq_one_letter_code
_entity_poly.pdbx_strand_id
1 'polypeptide(L)'
;MTSTASNSPALTVLTRDDISIATRAADKFIQLYYATYDSPSRLSDLPNFYRPVSSLTWNGKPLQGPDGLRSLIEKMPPTKHEMQSFDCHPIPGSTPPSLLVTVSGTVVHGKPAQIAPGQRTNRESLPNTTLAQML
;
A
#
# COMPACT_ATOMS: atom_id res chain seq x y z
N MET A 1 36.84 37.26 12.91
CA MET A 1 35.42 37.03 12.57
C MET A 1 35.37 36.10 11.37
N THR A 2 35.36 34.78 11.62
CA THR A 2 35.31 33.75 10.57
C THR A 2 33.85 33.42 10.28
N SER A 3 33.40 33.73 9.07
CA SER A 3 32.04 33.48 8.58
C SER A 3 31.81 31.98 8.43
N THR A 4 30.87 31.43 9.21
CA THR A 4 30.34 30.07 9.05
C THR A 4 29.34 30.07 7.89
N ALA A 5 29.73 29.49 6.75
CA ALA A 5 28.80 29.21 5.67
C ALA A 5 27.76 28.17 6.13
N SER A 6 26.50 28.58 6.19
CA SER A 6 25.36 27.69 6.43
C SER A 6 25.22 26.72 5.26
N ASN A 7 25.57 25.46 5.47
CA ASN A 7 25.37 24.41 4.47
C ASN A 7 23.88 24.02 4.49
N SER A 8 23.04 24.76 3.75
CA SER A 8 21.67 24.34 3.48
C SER A 8 21.73 23.02 2.69
N PRO A 9 20.98 21.97 3.07
CA PRO A 9 20.95 20.75 2.27
C PRO A 9 20.35 21.13 0.92
N ALA A 10 21.15 21.02 -0.14
CA ALA A 10 20.66 21.20 -1.50
C ALA A 10 19.52 20.20 -1.71
N LEU A 11 18.32 20.69 -2.04
CA LEU A 11 17.22 19.83 -2.47
C LEU A 11 17.72 19.03 -3.67
N THR A 12 17.90 17.73 -3.50
CA THR A 12 18.34 16.86 -4.60
C THR A 12 17.28 16.91 -5.69
N VAL A 13 17.63 17.51 -6.83
CA VAL A 13 16.75 17.61 -7.99
C VAL A 13 16.55 16.20 -8.56
N LEU A 14 15.30 15.75 -8.62
CA LEU A 14 14.95 14.46 -9.19
C LEU A 14 15.14 14.49 -10.70
N THR A 15 15.81 13.48 -11.24
CA THR A 15 16.00 13.32 -12.68
C THR A 15 14.81 12.59 -13.31
N ARG A 16 14.70 12.63 -14.64
CA ARG A 16 13.70 11.82 -15.36
C ARG A 16 13.89 10.32 -15.13
N ASP A 17 15.14 9.88 -14.94
CA ASP A 17 15.45 8.48 -14.67
C ASP A 17 14.94 8.06 -13.28
N ASP A 18 15.10 8.92 -12.26
CA ASP A 18 14.54 8.69 -10.93
C ASP A 18 13.01 8.53 -10.99
N ILE A 19 12.34 9.37 -11.78
CA ILE A 19 10.89 9.30 -12.00
C ILE A 19 10.51 7.97 -12.71
N SER A 20 11.23 7.61 -13.77
CA SER A 20 11.00 6.35 -14.50
C SER A 20 11.18 5.11 -13.61
N ILE A 21 12.24 5.10 -12.80
CA ILE A 21 12.53 4.03 -11.85
C ILE A 21 11.43 3.97 -10.78
N ALA A 22 11.02 5.12 -10.23
CA ALA A 22 9.94 5.23 -9.26
C ALA A 22 8.63 4.63 -9.79
N THR A 23 8.22 4.99 -11.00
CA THR A 23 6.99 4.46 -11.62
C THR A 23 7.05 2.94 -11.80
N ARG A 24 8.19 2.40 -12.27
CA ARG A 24 8.36 0.94 -12.42
C ARG A 24 8.36 0.21 -11.08
N ALA A 25 9.04 0.78 -10.08
CA ALA A 25 9.09 0.22 -8.73
C ALA A 25 7.71 0.22 -8.08
N ALA A 26 6.93 1.31 -8.24
CA ALA A 26 5.56 1.40 -7.75
C ALA A 26 4.65 0.35 -8.41
N ASP A 27 4.68 0.20 -9.73
CA ASP A 27 3.90 -0.82 -10.45
C ASP A 27 4.16 -2.24 -9.90
N LYS A 28 5.44 -2.59 -9.71
CA LYS A 28 5.83 -3.90 -9.18
C LYS A 28 5.47 -4.07 -7.71
N PHE A 29 5.66 -3.03 -6.91
CA PHE A 29 5.28 -3.04 -5.50
C PHE A 29 3.77 -3.27 -5.34
N ILE A 30 2.93 -2.55 -6.09
CA ILE A 30 1.46 -2.67 -6.02
C ILE A 30 1.03 -4.09 -6.39
N GLN A 31 1.55 -4.62 -7.50
CA GLN A 31 1.23 -6.00 -7.94
C GLN A 31 1.59 -7.02 -6.87
N LEU A 32 2.80 -6.94 -6.32
CA LEU A 32 3.28 -7.86 -5.30
C LEU A 32 2.50 -7.72 -3.99
N TYR A 33 2.33 -6.49 -3.50
CA TYR A 33 1.67 -6.20 -2.23
C TYR A 33 0.24 -6.73 -2.21
N TYR A 34 -0.57 -6.41 -3.22
CA TYR A 34 -1.96 -6.84 -3.25
C TYR A 34 -2.12 -8.33 -3.61
N ALA A 35 -1.19 -8.91 -4.37
CA ALA A 35 -1.14 -10.36 -4.56
C ALA A 35 -0.86 -11.09 -3.23
N THR A 36 0.07 -10.58 -2.42
CA THR A 36 0.33 -11.10 -1.08
C THR A 36 -0.85 -10.87 -0.13
N TYR A 37 -1.51 -9.71 -0.21
CA TYR A 37 -2.69 -9.40 0.60
C TYR A 37 -3.83 -10.39 0.35
N ASP A 38 -4.05 -10.76 -0.92
CA ASP A 38 -5.09 -11.70 -1.33
C ASP A 38 -4.69 -13.19 -1.18
N SER A 39 -3.43 -13.46 -0.84
CA SER A 39 -2.92 -14.82 -0.68
C SER A 39 -3.49 -15.51 0.57
N PRO A 40 -3.69 -16.83 0.56
CA PRO A 40 -3.95 -17.61 1.78
C PRO A 40 -2.87 -17.43 2.85
N SER A 41 -1.63 -17.12 2.46
CA SER A 41 -0.49 -16.88 3.35
C SER A 41 -0.39 -15.43 3.87
N ARG A 42 -1.39 -14.57 3.64
CA ARG A 42 -1.31 -13.14 4.00
C ARG A 42 -0.97 -12.86 5.47
N LEU A 43 -1.34 -13.75 6.40
CA LEU A 43 -1.07 -13.58 7.83
C LEU A 43 0.43 -13.69 8.19
N SER A 44 1.19 -14.45 7.40
CA SER A 44 2.64 -14.57 7.55
C SER A 44 3.40 -13.59 6.66
N ASP A 45 2.90 -13.37 5.43
CA ASP A 45 3.72 -12.75 4.38
C ASP A 45 3.53 -11.24 4.32
N LEU A 46 2.30 -10.75 4.48
CA LEU A 46 1.98 -9.33 4.39
C LEU A 46 2.69 -8.48 5.47
N PRO A 47 2.85 -8.94 6.73
CA PRO A 47 3.59 -8.18 7.74
C PRO A 47 5.04 -7.89 7.35
N ASN A 48 5.66 -8.66 6.45
CA ASN A 48 7.04 -8.42 6.00
C ASN A 48 7.20 -7.16 5.13
N PHE A 49 6.10 -6.57 4.65
CA PHE A 49 6.12 -5.29 3.94
C PHE A 49 6.22 -4.08 4.88
N TYR A 50 6.13 -4.30 6.20
CA TYR A 50 6.09 -3.24 7.20
C TYR A 50 7.34 -3.27 8.09
N ARG A 51 7.88 -2.09 8.39
CA ARG A 51 8.94 -1.93 9.39
C ARG A 51 8.32 -1.95 10.79
N PRO A 52 9.09 -2.28 11.85
CA PRO A 52 8.57 -2.29 13.22
C PRO A 52 7.89 -0.97 13.64
N VAL A 53 8.38 0.15 13.12
CA VAL A 53 7.86 1.51 13.42
C VAL A 53 6.92 2.07 12.35
N SER A 54 6.54 1.28 11.34
CA SER A 54 5.61 1.74 10.30
C SER A 54 4.26 2.11 10.91
N SER A 55 3.71 3.23 10.49
CA SER A 55 2.37 3.67 10.92
C SER A 55 1.34 3.24 9.88
N LEU A 56 0.20 2.72 10.31
CA LEU A 56 -0.91 2.42 9.41
C LEU A 56 -2.22 2.90 10.03
N THR A 57 -3.14 3.39 9.18
CA THR A 57 -4.47 3.81 9.62
C THR A 57 -5.51 3.10 8.79
N TRP A 58 -6.48 2.47 9.45
CA TRP A 58 -7.60 1.81 8.80
C TRP A 58 -8.91 2.44 9.26
N ASN A 59 -9.66 3.07 8.36
CA ASN A 59 -10.92 3.76 8.67
C ASN A 59 -10.81 4.69 9.91
N GLY A 60 -9.74 5.47 9.98
CA GLY A 60 -9.47 6.38 11.10
C GLY A 60 -8.88 5.72 12.36
N LYS A 61 -8.73 4.40 12.41
CA LYS A 61 -8.10 3.70 13.52
C LYS A 61 -6.58 3.55 13.31
N PRO A 62 -5.74 4.14 14.18
CA PRO A 62 -4.29 3.98 14.08
C PRO A 62 -3.87 2.59 14.59
N LEU A 63 -2.87 2.03 13.89
CA LEU A 63 -2.23 0.75 14.15
C LEU A 63 -0.74 0.92 13.84
N GLN A 64 0.12 0.06 14.40
CA GLN A 64 1.57 0.20 14.23
C GLN A 64 2.22 -1.14 13.91
N GLY A 65 3.14 -1.10 12.94
CA GLY A 65 4.04 -2.17 12.59
C GLY A 65 3.38 -3.46 12.10
N PRO A 66 4.18 -4.53 12.00
CA PRO A 66 3.73 -5.86 11.57
C PRO A 66 2.61 -6.43 12.46
N ASP A 67 2.67 -6.22 13.77
CA ASP A 67 1.71 -6.77 14.73
C ASP A 67 0.34 -6.09 14.65
N GLY A 68 0.33 -4.77 14.48
CA GLY A 68 -0.89 -3.99 14.25
C GLY A 68 -1.56 -4.39 12.94
N LEU A 69 -0.77 -4.60 11.88
CA LEU A 69 -1.28 -5.12 10.62
C LEU A 69 -1.88 -6.52 10.78
N ARG A 70 -1.14 -7.46 11.39
CA ARG A 70 -1.62 -8.84 11.61
C ARG A 70 -2.96 -8.85 12.36
N SER A 71 -3.06 -8.07 13.42
CA SER A 71 -4.29 -7.94 14.23
C SER A 71 -5.48 -7.38 13.45
N LEU A 72 -5.23 -6.59 12.41
CA LEU A 72 -6.24 -6.06 11.50
C LEU A 72 -6.68 -7.13 10.48
N ILE A 73 -5.73 -7.74 9.78
CA ILE A 73 -6.02 -8.69 8.69
C ILE A 73 -6.54 -10.04 9.19
N GLU A 74 -6.23 -10.45 10.42
CA GLU A 74 -6.77 -11.66 11.05
C GLU A 74 -8.30 -11.58 11.24
N LYS A 75 -8.82 -10.37 11.45
CA LYS A 75 -10.26 -10.11 11.65
C LYS A 75 -11.01 -9.87 10.35
N MET A 76 -10.31 -9.76 9.23
CA MET A 76 -10.93 -9.60 7.92
C MET A 76 -11.19 -10.96 7.28
N PRO A 77 -12.26 -11.12 6.49
CA PRO A 77 -12.37 -12.26 5.59
C PRO A 77 -11.26 -12.21 4.50
N PRO A 78 -11.09 -13.28 3.70
CA PRO A 78 -10.27 -13.24 2.49
C PRO A 78 -10.69 -12.09 1.58
N THR A 79 -9.74 -11.51 0.86
CA THR A 79 -9.97 -10.35 0.00
C THR A 79 -9.66 -10.67 -1.45
N LYS A 80 -10.22 -9.87 -2.35
CA LYS A 80 -9.77 -9.76 -3.74
C LYS A 80 -9.71 -8.29 -4.12
N HIS A 81 -8.52 -7.79 -4.43
CA HIS A 81 -8.29 -6.43 -4.85
C HIS A 81 -8.22 -6.32 -6.38
N GLU A 82 -8.82 -5.25 -6.91
CA GLU A 82 -8.72 -4.84 -8.30
C GLU A 82 -8.30 -3.36 -8.34
N MET A 83 -7.05 -3.12 -8.74
CA MET A 83 -6.49 -1.78 -8.84
C MET A 83 -6.93 -1.13 -10.15
N GLN A 84 -7.49 0.07 -10.06
CA GLN A 84 -7.97 0.83 -11.22
C GLN A 84 -6.95 1.88 -11.65
N SER A 85 -6.32 2.54 -10.68
CA SER A 85 -5.31 3.56 -10.94
C SER A 85 -4.33 3.65 -9.78
N PHE A 86 -3.14 4.14 -10.08
CA PHE A 86 -2.18 4.53 -9.06
C PHE A 86 -1.41 5.76 -9.52
N ASP A 87 -0.86 6.46 -8.54
CA ASP A 87 0.07 7.57 -8.72
C ASP A 87 1.25 7.38 -7.77
N CYS A 88 2.43 7.87 -8.16
CA CYS A 88 3.62 7.78 -7.33
C CYS A 88 4.52 9.01 -7.43
N HIS A 89 5.06 9.43 -6.29
CA HIS A 89 5.98 10.55 -6.18
C HIS A 89 7.30 10.09 -5.55
N PRO A 90 8.45 10.26 -6.21
CA PRO A 90 9.74 10.04 -5.58
C PRO A 90 10.00 11.13 -4.54
N ILE A 91 10.43 10.71 -3.35
CA ILE A 91 10.79 11.60 -2.25
C ILE A 91 12.32 11.70 -2.19
N PRO A 92 12.89 12.89 -2.42
CA PRO A 92 14.33 13.12 -2.29
C PRO A 92 14.83 12.85 -0.87
N GLY A 93 16.11 12.49 -0.73
CA GLY A 93 16.77 12.38 0.58
C GLY A 93 17.20 10.98 0.99
N SER A 94 16.89 9.96 0.18
CA SER A 94 17.46 8.60 0.32
C SER A 94 17.94 8.06 -1.03
N THR A 95 18.89 7.12 -1.00
CA THR A 95 19.34 6.39 -2.20
C THR A 95 19.27 4.88 -1.92
N PRO A 96 18.36 4.13 -2.58
CA PRO A 96 17.38 4.60 -3.57
C PRO A 96 16.33 5.54 -2.96
N PRO A 97 15.68 6.41 -3.77
CA PRO A 97 14.63 7.32 -3.31
C PRO A 97 13.46 6.56 -2.67
N SER A 98 12.90 7.11 -1.60
CA SER A 98 11.66 6.60 -1.03
C SER A 98 10.48 7.01 -1.95
N LEU A 99 9.41 6.24 -1.96
CA LEU A 99 8.25 6.50 -2.83
C LEU A 99 7.00 6.77 -1.99
N LEU A 100 6.29 7.85 -2.30
CA LEU A 100 4.91 8.01 -1.90
C LEU A 100 4.03 7.39 -2.99
N VAL A 101 3.24 6.38 -2.66
CA VAL A 101 2.36 5.69 -3.62
C VAL A 101 0.91 5.85 -3.16
N THR A 102 0.04 6.30 -4.07
CA THR A 102 -1.40 6.36 -3.86
C THR A 102 -2.08 5.40 -4.84
N VAL A 103 -2.92 4.51 -4.33
CA VAL A 103 -3.62 3.50 -5.13
C VAL A 103 -5.12 3.65 -4.93
N SER A 104 -5.87 3.55 -6.04
CA SER A 104 -7.33 3.52 -6.04
C SER A 104 -7.83 2.27 -6.76
N GLY A 105 -8.91 1.69 -6.23
CA GLY A 105 -9.49 0.47 -6.75
C GLY A 105 -10.63 -0.05 -5.91
N THR A 106 -11.05 -1.27 -6.19
CA THR A 106 -12.12 -1.97 -5.49
C THR A 106 -11.56 -3.17 -4.72
N VAL A 107 -12.24 -3.50 -3.62
CA VAL A 107 -11.94 -4.70 -2.83
C VAL A 107 -13.22 -5.47 -2.57
N VAL A 108 -13.19 -6.77 -2.87
CA VAL A 108 -14.23 -7.71 -2.49
C VAL A 108 -13.78 -8.46 -1.25
N HIS A 109 -14.66 -8.56 -0.27
CA HIS A 109 -14.43 -9.28 0.98
C HIS A 109 -15.26 -10.57 1.00
N GLY A 110 -14.65 -11.67 1.42
CA GLY A 110 -15.29 -12.98 1.49
C GLY A 110 -14.90 -13.91 0.35
N LYS A 111 -15.48 -15.11 0.36
CA LYS A 111 -15.28 -16.07 -0.72
C LYS A 111 -15.87 -15.50 -2.02
N PRO A 112 -15.20 -15.60 -3.17
CA PRO A 112 -15.87 -15.36 -4.44
C PRO A 112 -17.10 -16.26 -4.47
N ALA A 113 -18.28 -15.69 -4.70
CA ALA A 113 -19.50 -16.44 -4.73
C ALA A 113 -19.33 -17.61 -5.71
N GLN A 114 -19.29 -18.85 -5.20
CA GLN A 114 -19.53 -20.00 -6.05
C GLN A 114 -20.99 -19.91 -6.44
N ILE A 115 -21.27 -19.32 -7.60
CA ILE A 115 -22.61 -19.34 -8.18
C ILE A 115 -22.88 -20.79 -8.53
N ALA A 116 -23.47 -21.54 -7.59
CA ALA A 116 -24.22 -22.72 -7.97
C ALA A 116 -25.33 -22.27 -8.93
N PRO A 117 -25.56 -22.95 -10.06
CA PRO A 117 -26.59 -22.54 -11.01
C PRO A 117 -27.95 -22.49 -10.30
N GLY A 118 -28.48 -21.28 -10.06
CA GLY A 118 -29.82 -21.06 -9.52
C GLY A 118 -29.97 -20.06 -8.35
N GLN A 119 -28.90 -19.65 -7.65
CA GLN A 119 -29.06 -18.81 -6.46
C GLN A 119 -28.84 -17.30 -6.77
N ARG A 120 -29.91 -16.51 -6.79
CA ARG A 120 -29.81 -15.04 -6.75
C ARG A 120 -29.61 -14.60 -5.31
N THR A 121 -28.50 -13.94 -5.00
CA THR A 121 -28.29 -13.33 -3.67
C THR A 121 -28.15 -11.82 -3.82
N ASN A 122 -28.86 -11.09 -2.94
CA ASN A 122 -28.76 -9.65 -2.82
C ASN A 122 -27.30 -9.27 -2.49
N ARG A 123 -26.64 -8.60 -3.43
CA ARG A 123 -25.30 -8.06 -3.24
C ARG A 123 -25.39 -6.81 -2.39
N GLU A 124 -25.02 -6.89 -1.13
CA GLU A 124 -24.58 -5.69 -0.40
C GLU A 124 -23.11 -5.45 -0.74
N SER A 125 -22.89 -4.81 -1.89
CA SER A 125 -21.58 -4.25 -2.23
C SER A 125 -21.37 -3.02 -1.37
N LEU A 126 -20.67 -3.16 -0.25
CA LEU A 126 -20.16 -1.99 0.46
C LEU A 126 -19.13 -1.31 -0.45
N PRO A 127 -19.33 -0.06 -0.89
CA PRO A 127 -18.34 0.68 -1.65
C PRO A 127 -17.22 1.12 -0.69
N ASN A 128 -16.38 0.18 -0.26
CA ASN A 128 -15.22 0.50 0.55
C ASN A 128 -14.04 0.76 -0.38
N THR A 129 -13.97 1.99 -0.90
CA THR A 129 -12.77 2.55 -1.51
C THR A 129 -11.64 2.44 -0.48
N THR A 130 -10.73 1.49 -0.67
CA THR A 130 -9.62 1.30 0.25
C THR A 130 -8.47 2.18 -0.21
N LEU A 131 -8.41 3.42 0.28
CA LEU A 131 -7.20 4.23 0.20
C LEU A 131 -6.19 3.67 1.19
N ALA A 132 -5.39 2.70 0.75
CA ALA A 132 -4.17 2.34 1.46
C ALA A 132 -3.10 3.37 1.07
N GLN A 133 -3.00 4.47 1.82
CA GLN A 133 -1.77 5.25 1.85
C GLN A 133 -0.80 4.50 2.75
N MET A 134 0.18 3.82 2.14
CA MET A 134 1.38 3.40 2.86
C MET A 134 2.33 4.61 2.95
N LEU A 135 2.65 4.99 4.18
CA LEU A 135 3.69 5.98 4.53
C LEU A 135 5.00 5.26 4.87
#